data_AF-A0A968CHW9-F1
#
_entry.id   AF-A0A968CHW9-F1
#
_cell.length_a   1.000
_cell.length_b   1.000
_cell.length_c   1.000
_cell.angle_alpha   90.00
_cell.angle_beta   90.00
_cell.angle_gamma   90.00
#
_symmetry.space_group_name_H-M   'P 1'
#
loop_
_entity.id
_entity.type
_entity.pdbx_description
1 polymer ?
#
loop_
_entity_poly.entity_id
_entity_poly.type
_entity_poly.pdbx_seq_one_letter_code
_entity_poly.pdbx_strand_id
1 'polypeptide(L)'
;VAYRETITQPCEISYTHKKQTGGSGQFAKIDLKFEPGEQGSGFVFEDTIVGGNVPKEYIPGVQKGLEMAKENGIVAGFPVLDFKVT
;
A
#
# COMPACT_ATOMS: atom_id res chain seq x y z
N VAL A 1 2.05 -3.58 -27.07
CA VAL A 1 2.03 -4.63 -26.02
C VAL A 1 1.82 -3.91 -24.69
N ALA A 2 0.88 -4.35 -23.86
CA ALA A 2 0.62 -3.73 -22.55
C ALA A 2 1.48 -4.43 -21.49
N TYR A 3 2.66 -3.85 -21.19
CA TYR A 3 3.53 -4.35 -20.13
C TYR A 3 2.93 -4.08 -18.75
N ARG A 4 3.29 -4.94 -17.79
CA ARG A 4 2.82 -4.87 -16.40
C ARG A 4 3.98 -5.21 -15.47
N GLU A 5 3.92 -4.70 -14.26
CA GLU A 5 4.92 -4.93 -13.21
C GLU A 5 4.33 -5.84 -12.12
N THR A 6 5.17 -6.58 -11.41
CA THR A 6 4.77 -7.33 -10.21
C THR A 6 5.96 -7.44 -9.27
N ILE A 7 5.70 -7.72 -8.00
CA ILE A 7 6.74 -7.98 -7.00
C ILE A 7 7.09 -9.47 -7.00
N THR A 8 8.35 -9.81 -6.72
CA THR A 8 8.83 -11.20 -6.73
C THR A 8 9.13 -11.75 -5.34
N GLN A 9 9.26 -10.87 -4.34
CA GLN A 9 9.65 -11.22 -2.99
C GLN A 9 8.75 -10.49 -1.99
N PRO A 10 8.43 -11.13 -0.85
CA PRO A 10 7.71 -10.45 0.22
C PRO A 10 8.59 -9.38 0.86
N CYS A 11 7.97 -8.27 1.28
CA CYS A 11 8.65 -7.13 1.89
C CYS A 11 7.78 -6.51 2.98
N GLU A 12 8.39 -6.20 4.13
CA GLU A 12 7.75 -5.50 5.24
C GLU A 12 8.26 -4.07 5.31
N ILE A 13 7.34 -3.10 5.36
CA ILE A 13 7.65 -1.67 5.35
C ILE A 13 6.91 -0.98 6.48
N SER A 14 7.67 -0.30 7.34
CA SER A 14 7.14 0.64 8.33
C SER A 14 7.28 2.05 7.80
N TYR A 15 6.17 2.76 7.61
CA TYR A 15 6.15 4.14 7.15
C TYR A 15 5.54 5.06 8.21
N THR A 16 6.25 6.15 8.51
CA THR A 16 5.76 7.20 9.40
C THR A 16 5.65 8.52 8.64
N HIS A 17 4.43 8.96 8.36
CA HIS A 17 4.14 10.29 7.87
C HIS A 17 4.13 11.28 9.03
N LYS A 18 5.04 12.26 9.01
CA LYS A 18 5.06 13.39 9.92
C LYS A 18 5.18 14.65 9.09
N LYS A 19 4.09 15.41 8.96
CA LYS A 19 4.10 16.67 8.23
C LYS A 19 3.41 17.74 9.04
N GLN A 20 4.14 18.81 9.35
CA GLN A 20 3.60 20.00 9.99
C GLN A 20 3.95 21.21 9.12
N THR A 21 2.95 21.80 8.49
CA THR A 21 3.08 23.06 7.75
C THR A 21 2.09 24.05 8.34
N GLY A 22 2.57 24.87 9.29
CA GLY A 22 1.84 26.02 9.85
C GLY A 22 0.39 25.75 10.26
N GLY A 23 0.14 24.81 11.19
CA GLY A 23 -1.19 24.42 11.65
C GLY A 23 -1.18 23.06 12.36
N SER A 24 -2.35 22.41 12.47
CA SER A 24 -2.47 21.03 12.97
C SER A 24 -1.60 20.09 12.15
N GLY A 25 -0.68 19.38 12.82
CA GLY A 25 0.21 18.42 12.17
C GLY A 25 -0.55 17.20 11.65
N GLN A 26 -0.05 16.63 10.55
CA GLN A 26 -0.43 15.32 10.05
C GLN A 26 0.55 14.29 10.60
N PHE A 27 0.02 13.29 11.31
CA PHE A 27 0.77 12.14 11.79
C PHE A 27 0.07 10.87 11.34
N ALA A 28 0.79 9.97 10.71
CA ALA A 28 0.36 8.61 10.46
C ALA A 28 1.54 7.67 10.61
N LYS A 29 1.34 6.54 11.27
CA LYS A 29 2.28 5.42 11.26
C LYS A 29 1.54 4.19 10.77
N ILE A 30 2.06 3.57 9.72
CA ILE A 30 1.53 2.35 9.14
C ILE A 30 2.65 1.34 8.98
N ASP A 31 2.34 0.09 9.26
CA ASP A 31 3.20 -1.05 9.00
C ASP A 31 2.46 -1.88 7.95
N LEU A 32 3.11 -2.15 6.82
CA LEU A 32 2.53 -2.83 5.66
C LEU A 32 3.41 -4.02 5.29
N LYS A 33 2.78 -5.14 5.00
CA LYS A 33 3.44 -6.31 4.42
C LYS A 33 2.99 -6.49 2.98
N PHE A 34 3.94 -6.49 2.05
CA PHE A 34 3.73 -6.76 0.64
C PHE A 34 4.13 -8.21 0.35
N GLU A 35 3.29 -8.94 -0.36
CA GLU A 35 3.56 -10.32 -0.76
C GLU A 35 3.19 -10.53 -2.24
N PRO A 36 4.01 -11.25 -3.02
CA PRO A 36 3.65 -11.60 -4.40
C PRO A 36 2.40 -12.46 -4.42
N GLY A 37 1.45 -12.11 -5.29
CA GLY A 37 0.22 -12.86 -5.52
C GLY A 37 0.37 -13.89 -6.62
N GLU A 38 -0.64 -14.74 -6.77
CA GLU A 38 -0.74 -15.63 -7.94
C GLU A 38 -1.03 -14.81 -9.20
N GLN A 39 -0.55 -15.30 -10.34
CA GLN A 39 -0.79 -14.62 -11.60
C GLN A 39 -2.30 -14.52 -11.90
N GLY A 40 -2.82 -13.30 -12.06
CA GLY A 40 -4.24 -13.05 -12.25
C GLY A 40 -5.03 -12.87 -10.95
N SER A 41 -4.39 -12.92 -9.77
CA SER A 41 -5.04 -12.59 -8.49
C SER A 41 -5.36 -11.10 -8.38
N GLY A 42 -4.68 -10.25 -9.15
CA GLY A 42 -4.85 -8.81 -9.08
C GLY A 42 -4.33 -8.22 -7.77
N PHE A 43 -4.96 -7.13 -7.32
CA PHE A 43 -4.59 -6.44 -6.08
C PHE A 43 -5.50 -6.90 -4.94
N VAL A 44 -4.89 -7.40 -3.86
CA VAL A 44 -5.60 -7.82 -2.65
C VAL A 44 -5.13 -6.98 -1.47
N PHE A 45 -6.07 -6.36 -0.77
CA PHE A 45 -5.80 -5.63 0.48
C PHE A 45 -6.53 -6.33 1.62
N GLU A 46 -5.81 -6.67 2.68
CA GLU A 46 -6.33 -7.33 3.88
C GLU A 46 -5.97 -6.49 5.10
N ASP A 47 -6.93 -6.16 5.97
CA ASP A 47 -6.64 -5.45 7.22
C ASP A 47 -6.47 -6.45 8.37
N THR A 48 -5.30 -6.49 8.99
CA THR A 48 -5.01 -7.33 10.17
C THR A 48 -4.88 -6.51 11.45
N ILE A 49 -5.39 -5.27 11.44
CA ILE A 49 -5.21 -4.30 12.52
C ILE A 49 -5.97 -4.76 13.77
N VAL A 50 -5.22 -5.23 14.76
CA VAL A 50 -5.75 -5.58 16.09
C VAL A 50 -5.57 -4.44 17.10
N GLY A 51 -6.49 -4.33 18.05
CA GLY A 51 -6.37 -3.43 19.21
C GLY A 51 -6.54 -1.93 18.92
N GLY A 52 -6.98 -1.54 17.72
CA GLY A 52 -7.27 -0.13 17.39
C GLY A 52 -6.03 0.73 17.20
N ASN A 53 -4.86 0.14 16.92
CA ASN A 53 -3.61 0.87 16.60
C ASN A 53 -3.77 1.83 15.42
N VAL A 54 -4.64 1.51 14.46
CA VAL A 54 -5.06 2.39 13.38
C VAL A 54 -6.59 2.54 13.44
N PRO A 55 -7.12 3.77 13.52
CA PRO A 55 -8.56 3.98 13.48
C PRO A 55 -9.14 3.50 12.14
N LYS A 56 -10.24 2.75 12.18
CA LYS A 56 -10.86 2.13 11.00
C LYS A 56 -11.26 3.15 9.92
N GLU A 57 -11.48 4.40 10.31
CA GLU A 57 -11.81 5.51 9.43
C GLU A 57 -10.66 5.88 8.47
N TYR A 58 -9.40 5.59 8.84
CA TYR A 58 -8.23 5.89 8.00
C TYR A 58 -7.83 4.74 7.08
N ILE A 59 -8.26 3.50 7.35
CA ILE A 59 -8.01 2.31 6.52
C ILE A 59 -8.40 2.54 5.04
N PRO A 60 -9.61 3.04 4.70
CA PRO A 60 -9.97 3.28 3.30
C PRO A 60 -9.08 4.35 2.64
N GLY A 61 -8.54 5.30 3.42
CA GLY A 61 -7.58 6.27 2.91
C GLY A 61 -6.25 5.63 2.52
N VAL A 62 -5.76 4.68 3.31
CA VAL A 62 -4.55 3.90 3.00
C VAL A 62 -4.77 3.02 1.77
N GLN A 63 -5.87 2.29 1.72
CA GLN A 63 -6.23 1.44 0.56
C GLN A 63 -6.27 2.27 -0.73
N LYS A 64 -6.96 3.41 -0.72
CA LYS A 64 -7.03 4.31 -1.88
C LYS A 64 -5.65 4.82 -2.30
N GLY A 65 -4.76 5.11 -1.35
CA GLY A 65 -3.38 5.49 -1.63
C GLY A 65 -2.60 4.38 -2.34
N LEU A 66 -2.76 3.14 -1.89
CA LEU A 66 -2.16 1.95 -2.52
C LEU A 66 -2.73 1.71 -3.92
N GLU A 67 -4.04 1.88 -4.10
CA GLU A 67 -4.70 1.74 -5.40
C GLU A 67 -4.21 2.75 -6.43
N MET A 68 -3.96 4.00 -6.01
CA MET A 68 -3.36 5.02 -6.88
C MET A 68 -1.87 4.73 -7.15
N ALA A 69 -1.14 4.25 -6.14
CA ALA A 69 0.29 3.97 -6.27
C ALA A 69 0.56 2.81 -7.24
N LYS A 70 -0.29 1.77 -7.26
CA LYS A 70 -0.11 0.64 -8.19
C LYS A 70 -0.33 0.99 -9.66
N GLU A 71 -0.98 2.11 -9.98
CA GLU A 71 -1.18 2.54 -11.37
C GLU A 71 0.14 2.98 -12.03
N ASN A 72 1.12 3.42 -11.23
CA ASN A 72 2.43 3.87 -11.70
C ASN A 72 3.55 3.04 -11.04
N GLY A 73 3.96 1.97 -11.70
CA GLY A 73 5.08 1.13 -11.26
C GLY A 73 6.42 1.86 -11.27
N ILE A 74 7.34 1.38 -10.42
CA ILE A 74 8.62 2.06 -10.15
C ILE A 74 9.66 1.74 -11.23
N VAL A 75 9.54 0.59 -11.90
CA VAL A 75 10.55 0.13 -12.88
C VAL A 75 10.38 0.86 -14.20
N ALA A 76 9.15 0.96 -14.71
CA ALA A 76 8.90 1.55 -16.03
C ALA A 76 7.58 2.33 -16.11
N GLY A 77 6.94 2.62 -14.98
CA GLY A 77 5.66 3.34 -14.95
C GLY A 77 4.47 2.51 -15.41
N PHE A 78 4.60 1.19 -15.46
CA PHE A 78 3.50 0.30 -15.83
C PHE A 78 2.70 -0.10 -14.59
N PRO A 79 1.41 -0.43 -14.74
CA PRO A 79 0.60 -0.83 -13.62
C PRO A 79 1.16 -2.10 -12.96
N VAL A 80 1.27 -2.05 -11.64
CA VAL A 80 1.69 -3.17 -10.79
C VAL A 80 0.47 -4.05 -10.48
N LEU A 81 0.59 -5.34 -10.72
CA LEU A 81 -0.46 -6.34 -10.48
C LEU A 81 0.06 -7.53 -9.67
N ASP A 82 -0.90 -8.38 -9.29
CA ASP A 82 -0.67 -9.69 -8.69
C ASP A 82 0.15 -9.58 -7.40
N PHE A 83 -0.38 -8.81 -6.45
CA PHE A 83 0.23 -8.65 -5.14
C PHE A 83 -0.81 -8.46 -4.04
N LYS A 84 -0.47 -8.95 -2.85
CA LYS A 84 -1.23 -8.80 -1.62
C LYS A 84 -0.55 -7.77 -0.73
N VAL A 85 -1.35 -6.94 -0.07
CA VAL A 85 -0.92 -6.04 1.00
C VAL A 85 -1.70 -6.37 2.27
N THR A 86 -1.01 -6.44 3.40
CA THR A 86 -1.59 -6.77 4.71
C THR A 86 -1.11 -5.80 5.80
#